data_AF-R1EN88-F1
#
_entry.id   AF-R1EN88-F1
#
_cell.length_a   1.000
_cell.length_b   1.000
_cell.length_c   1.000
_cell.angle_alpha   90.00
_cell.angle_beta   90.00
_cell.angle_gamma   90.00
#
_symmetry.space_group_name_H-M   'P 1'
#
loop_
_entity.id
_entity.type
_entity.pdbx_description
1 polymer ?
#
loop_
_entity_poly.entity_id
_entity_poly.type
_entity_poly.pdbx_seq_one_letter_code
_entity_poly.pdbx_strand_id
1 'polypeptide(L)'
;MCQKPLGSKKKSKSTKAKPVLAPGALGACPALDPFPYPHVRAPPGLFDRRALLAVREELASLQRTFKETDLFKVYQTGDLANLDPADPRHAAALPRTMALRSALYSSEFRAWVRQLTGCTELTDQTDCSCNVYGGGGHLLCHDDVIGSRFVVLRSSTSRGETPTLDRDLLPTL
;
A
#
# COMPACT_ATOMS: atom_id res chain seq x y z
N MET A 1 24.34 -0.80 56.90
CA MET A 1 24.78 -1.30 55.57
C MET A 1 23.86 -2.48 55.26
N CYS A 2 23.05 -2.53 54.20
CA CYS A 2 23.35 -2.28 52.79
C CYS A 2 22.14 -1.68 52.08
N GLN A 3 22.39 -0.63 51.29
CA GLN A 3 21.45 -0.12 50.30
C GLN A 3 21.38 -1.10 49.12
N LYS A 4 20.18 -1.44 48.63
CA LYS A 4 20.00 -2.15 47.37
C LYS A 4 20.22 -1.16 46.22
N PRO A 5 21.00 -1.48 45.17
CA PRO A 5 21.16 -0.58 44.04
C PRO A 5 19.89 -0.56 43.18
N LEU A 6 19.47 0.65 42.79
CA LEU A 6 18.44 0.85 41.78
C LEU A 6 18.90 0.24 40.46
N GLY A 7 18.20 -0.79 40.00
CA GLY A 7 18.37 -1.34 38.66
C GLY A 7 18.09 -0.27 37.61
N SER A 8 19.14 0.10 36.87
CA SER A 8 19.03 1.01 35.74
C SER A 8 18.13 0.39 34.67
N LYS A 9 16.91 0.93 34.51
CA LYS A 9 16.04 0.60 33.36
C LYS A 9 16.78 1.01 32.09
N LYS A 10 17.32 0.03 31.34
CA LYS A 10 17.80 0.22 29.98
C LYS A 10 16.64 0.79 29.16
N LYS A 11 16.71 2.07 28.78
CA LYS A 11 15.83 2.66 27.77
C LYS A 11 15.99 1.83 26.50
N SER A 12 14.96 1.07 26.12
CA SER A 12 14.89 0.51 24.78
C SER A 12 14.91 1.71 23.82
N LYS A 13 15.94 1.80 22.99
CA LYS A 13 15.96 2.74 21.88
C LYS A 13 14.82 2.34 20.96
N SER A 14 13.70 3.04 21.04
CA SER A 14 12.67 3.01 19.99
C SER A 14 13.35 3.51 18.71
N THR A 15 13.74 2.58 17.85
CA THR A 15 14.20 2.89 16.50
C THR A 15 13.00 3.52 15.79
N LYS A 16 12.98 4.86 15.66
CA LYS A 16 12.01 5.56 14.82
C LYS A 16 11.94 4.84 13.48
N ALA A 17 10.78 4.29 13.13
CA ALA A 17 10.56 3.70 11.83
C ALA A 17 10.89 4.77 10.77
N LYS A 18 11.70 4.40 9.78
CA LYS A 18 11.97 5.31 8.65
C LYS A 18 10.64 5.62 7.96
N PRO A 19 10.44 6.88 7.51
CA PRO A 19 9.19 7.25 6.85
C PRO A 19 9.03 6.45 5.56
N VAL A 20 7.79 6.03 5.28
CA VAL A 20 7.45 5.24 4.08
C VAL A 20 7.31 6.15 2.86
N LEU A 21 6.77 7.35 3.06
CA LEU A 21 6.80 8.43 2.08
C LEU A 21 8.19 9.06 2.07
N ALA A 22 8.71 9.39 0.88
CA ALA A 22 9.98 10.11 0.83
C ALA A 22 9.82 11.54 1.38
N PRO A 23 10.85 12.13 2.00
CA PRO A 23 10.79 13.52 2.45
C PRO A 23 10.42 14.47 1.31
N GLY A 24 9.40 15.30 1.51
CA GLY A 24 8.92 16.24 0.49
C GLY A 24 8.16 15.60 -0.68
N ALA A 25 7.88 14.30 -0.64
CA ALA A 25 7.21 13.57 -1.73
C ALA A 25 5.83 14.14 -2.10
N LEU A 26 5.10 14.66 -1.11
CA LEU A 26 3.77 15.24 -1.30
C LEU A 26 3.80 16.71 -1.79
N GLY A 27 4.99 17.30 -1.98
CA GLY A 27 5.13 18.66 -2.49
C GLY A 27 4.88 18.79 -4.01
N ALA A 28 4.98 17.68 -4.75
CA ALA A 28 4.67 17.64 -6.17
C ALA A 28 3.20 17.23 -6.38
N CYS A 29 2.48 17.97 -7.22
CA CYS A 29 1.10 17.68 -7.61
C CYS A 29 1.07 17.38 -9.12
N PRO A 30 1.30 16.12 -9.55
CA PRO A 30 1.18 15.76 -10.96
C PRO A 30 -0.23 16.03 -11.50
N ALA A 31 -0.33 16.40 -12.77
CA ALA A 31 -1.62 16.53 -13.44
C ALA A 31 -2.25 15.14 -13.68
N LEU A 32 -3.58 15.07 -13.60
CA LEU A 32 -4.33 13.89 -14.04
C LEU A 32 -4.27 13.78 -15.57
N ASP A 33 -4.05 12.57 -16.07
CA ASP A 33 -4.28 12.22 -17.47
C ASP A 33 -5.78 11.91 -17.63
N PRO A 34 -6.53 12.67 -18.46
CA PRO A 34 -7.98 12.56 -18.56
C PRO A 34 -8.46 11.36 -19.40
N PHE A 35 -7.60 10.71 -20.19
CA PHE A 35 -8.02 9.68 -21.15
C PHE A 35 -7.41 8.31 -20.84
N PRO A 36 -8.17 7.20 -20.91
CA PRO A 36 -9.61 7.11 -21.19
C PRO A 36 -10.52 7.50 -20.01
N TYR A 37 -9.93 7.74 -18.84
CA TYR A 37 -10.57 8.29 -17.65
C TYR A 37 -9.52 9.05 -16.82
N PRO A 38 -9.93 9.98 -15.93
CA PRO A 38 -8.99 10.72 -15.06
C PRO A 38 -8.17 9.78 -14.18
N HIS A 39 -6.86 9.73 -14.41
CA HIS A 39 -5.94 8.90 -13.64
C HIS A 39 -4.56 9.56 -13.50
N VAL A 40 -3.76 9.11 -12.53
CA VAL A 40 -2.39 9.59 -12.38
C VAL A 40 -1.48 8.44 -11.96
N ARG A 41 -0.27 8.41 -12.54
CA ARG A 41 0.80 7.54 -12.07
C ARG A 41 1.49 8.18 -10.88
N ALA A 42 1.69 7.39 -9.82
CA ALA A 42 2.44 7.85 -8.66
C ALA A 42 3.81 8.41 -9.11
N PRO A 43 4.17 9.64 -8.72
CA PRO A 43 5.42 10.25 -9.15
C PRO A 43 6.61 9.42 -8.66
N PRO A 44 7.72 9.36 -9.43
CA PRO A 44 8.94 8.72 -8.99
C PRO A 44 9.39 9.28 -7.63
N GLY A 45 9.69 8.40 -6.69
CA GLY A 45 10.11 8.81 -5.35
C GLY A 45 8.98 9.18 -4.39
N LEU A 46 7.70 8.98 -4.73
CA LEU A 46 6.59 9.14 -3.77
C LEU A 46 6.82 8.29 -2.51
N PHE A 47 7.28 7.05 -2.72
CA PHE A 47 7.58 6.09 -1.67
C PHE A 47 9.06 5.75 -1.63
N ASP A 48 9.59 5.52 -0.43
CA ASP A 48 10.93 4.98 -0.25
C ASP A 48 10.96 3.53 -0.75
N ARG A 49 11.82 3.26 -1.75
CA ARG A 49 11.93 1.93 -2.36
C ARG A 49 12.30 0.84 -1.34
N ARG A 50 13.13 1.16 -0.34
CA ARG A 50 13.56 0.17 0.66
C ARG A 50 12.41 -0.15 1.62
N ALA A 51 11.58 0.84 1.95
CA ALA A 51 10.35 0.64 2.72
C ALA A 51 9.38 -0.29 1.98
N LEU A 52 9.13 -0.06 0.69
CA LEU A 52 8.26 -0.93 -0.12
C LEU A 52 8.79 -2.37 -0.25
N LEU A 53 10.10 -2.54 -0.41
CA LEU A 53 10.71 -3.87 -0.43
C LEU A 53 10.57 -4.60 0.91
N ALA A 54 10.74 -3.89 2.02
CA ALA A 54 10.55 -4.45 3.36
C ALA A 54 9.08 -4.86 3.60
N VAL A 55 8.11 -4.05 3.14
CA VAL A 55 6.68 -4.41 3.17
C VAL A 55 6.44 -5.67 2.33
N ARG A 56 7.02 -5.77 1.13
CA ARG A 56 6.88 -6.95 0.27
C ARG A 56 7.43 -8.21 0.95
N GLU A 57 8.59 -8.13 1.58
CA GLU A 57 9.19 -9.25 2.32
C GLU A 57 8.30 -9.69 3.49
N GLU A 58 7.75 -8.72 4.22
CA GLU A 58 6.82 -8.99 5.32
C GLU A 58 5.53 -9.66 4.82
N LEU A 59 4.90 -9.13 3.76
CA LEU A 59 3.70 -9.73 3.14
C LEU A 59 3.97 -11.11 2.52
N ALA A 60 5.20 -11.36 2.04
CA ALA A 60 5.58 -12.67 1.53
C ALA A 60 5.58 -13.77 2.61
N SER A 61 5.71 -13.40 3.88
CA SER A 61 5.63 -14.35 5.01
C SER A 61 4.21 -14.79 5.34
N LEU A 62 3.19 -14.07 4.84
CA LEU A 62 1.79 -14.36 5.17
C LEU A 62 1.27 -15.60 4.43
N GLN A 63 0.44 -16.37 5.14
CA GLN A 63 -0.37 -17.41 4.53
C GLN A 63 -1.38 -16.77 3.58
N ARG A 64 -1.57 -17.42 2.43
CA ARG A 64 -2.44 -16.95 1.36
C ARG A 64 -3.48 -18.01 1.07
N THR A 65 -4.69 -17.57 0.82
CA THR A 65 -5.80 -18.43 0.43
C THR A 65 -6.08 -18.22 -1.04
N PHE A 66 -6.12 -19.31 -1.79
CA PHE A 66 -6.50 -19.26 -3.20
C PHE A 66 -8.00 -18.96 -3.32
N LYS A 67 -8.36 -18.04 -4.21
CA LYS A 67 -9.74 -17.69 -4.53
C LYS A 67 -9.89 -17.50 -6.03
N GLU A 68 -10.86 -18.21 -6.59
CA GLU A 68 -11.22 -18.15 -8.00
C GLU A 68 -12.72 -17.95 -8.10
N THR A 69 -13.11 -16.99 -8.92
CA THR A 69 -14.49 -16.70 -9.32
C THR A 69 -14.52 -16.51 -10.83
N ASP A 70 -15.70 -16.26 -11.38
CA ASP A 70 -15.89 -15.79 -12.75
C ASP A 70 -15.12 -14.49 -13.06
N LEU A 71 -14.99 -13.60 -12.07
CA LEU A 71 -14.33 -12.30 -12.21
C LEU A 71 -12.80 -12.33 -12.00
N PHE A 72 -12.29 -13.20 -11.13
CA PHE A 72 -10.87 -13.18 -10.77
C PHE A 72 -10.31 -14.51 -10.32
N LYS A 73 -8.97 -14.62 -10.40
CA LYS A 73 -8.17 -15.72 -9.89
C LYS A 73 -6.94 -15.18 -9.18
N VAL A 74 -6.93 -15.24 -7.85
CA VAL A 74 -5.89 -14.62 -7.01
C VAL A 74 -5.58 -15.46 -5.77
N TYR A 75 -4.42 -15.18 -5.17
CA TYR A 75 -4.12 -15.58 -3.80
C TYR A 75 -4.30 -14.37 -2.89
N GLN A 76 -5.31 -14.40 -2.02
CA GLN A 76 -5.57 -13.31 -1.09
C GLN A 76 -4.84 -13.55 0.23
N THR A 77 -4.20 -12.52 0.77
CA THR A 77 -3.79 -12.55 2.18
C THR A 77 -5.03 -12.34 3.06
N GLY A 78 -4.97 -12.76 4.32
CA GLY A 78 -5.99 -12.39 5.31
C GLY A 78 -6.24 -10.88 5.36
N ASP A 79 -7.40 -10.50 5.92
CA ASP A 79 -7.87 -9.12 5.92
C ASP A 79 -6.91 -8.17 6.65
N LEU A 80 -6.22 -7.32 5.88
CA LEU A 80 -5.32 -6.30 6.39
C LEU A 80 -6.07 -5.11 7.01
N ALA A 81 -7.37 -4.97 6.72
CA ALA A 81 -8.22 -3.93 7.30
C ALA A 81 -8.54 -4.25 8.78
N ASN A 82 -8.62 -5.53 9.16
CA ASN A 82 -8.87 -5.94 10.55
C ASN A 82 -7.64 -5.81 11.48
N LEU A 83 -6.48 -5.42 10.94
CA LEU A 83 -5.29 -5.16 11.75
C LEU A 83 -5.48 -3.84 12.50
N ASP A 84 -6.02 -3.91 13.72
CA ASP A 84 -6.15 -2.72 14.58
C ASP A 84 -4.75 -2.15 14.91
N PRO A 85 -4.42 -0.90 14.50
CA PRO A 85 -3.13 -0.30 14.80
C PRO A 85 -2.99 0.06 16.29
N ALA A 86 -4.09 0.13 17.04
CA ALA A 86 -4.10 0.32 18.48
C ALA A 86 -3.85 -0.99 19.27
N ASP A 87 -3.98 -2.16 18.65
CA ASP A 87 -3.61 -3.44 19.26
C ASP A 87 -2.10 -3.69 19.08
N PRO A 88 -1.31 -3.69 20.18
CA PRO A 88 0.13 -3.92 20.11
C PRO A 88 0.49 -5.29 19.51
N ARG A 89 -0.40 -6.27 19.55
CA ARG A 89 -0.20 -7.61 18.99
C ARG A 89 -0.26 -7.58 17.46
N HIS A 90 -1.20 -6.83 16.89
CA HIS A 90 -1.31 -6.65 15.45
C HIS A 90 -0.18 -5.77 14.90
N ALA A 91 0.14 -4.68 15.62
CA ALA A 91 1.24 -3.80 15.25
C ALA A 91 2.61 -4.50 15.28
N ALA A 92 2.79 -5.48 16.16
CA ALA A 92 4.02 -6.28 16.23
C ALA A 92 4.12 -7.36 15.13
N ALA A 93 3.00 -7.83 14.59
CA ALA A 93 2.98 -8.89 13.59
C ALA A 93 3.44 -8.39 12.21
N LEU A 94 2.97 -7.22 11.78
CA LEU A 94 3.24 -6.64 10.46
C LEU A 94 3.64 -5.14 10.55
N PRO A 95 4.72 -4.79 11.26
CA PRO A 95 5.09 -3.40 11.52
C PRO A 95 5.35 -2.58 10.25
N ARG A 96 5.87 -3.19 9.17
CA ARG A 96 6.15 -2.47 7.91
C ARG A 96 4.87 -2.17 7.14
N THR A 97 3.97 -3.13 7.05
CA THR A 97 2.66 -3.01 6.41
C THR A 97 1.80 -1.99 7.14
N MET A 98 1.82 -2.00 8.48
CA MET A 98 1.14 -0.97 9.28
C MET A 98 1.71 0.42 9.05
N ALA A 99 3.03 0.58 8.97
CA ALA A 99 3.64 1.87 8.65
C ALA A 99 3.23 2.39 7.26
N LEU A 100 3.13 1.51 6.26
CA LEU A 100 2.64 1.88 4.92
C LEU A 100 1.16 2.28 4.98
N ARG A 101 0.31 1.50 5.66
CA ARG A 101 -1.11 1.83 5.82
C ARG A 101 -1.29 3.18 6.50
N SER A 102 -0.64 3.41 7.64
CA SER A 102 -0.71 4.68 8.36
C SER A 102 -0.26 5.86 7.49
N ALA A 103 0.73 5.67 6.61
CA ALA A 103 1.15 6.72 5.68
C ALA A 103 0.08 7.00 4.61
N LEU A 104 -0.51 5.97 4.00
CA LEU A 104 -1.54 6.10 2.96
C LEU A 104 -2.85 6.71 3.48
N TYR A 105 -3.24 6.44 4.71
CA TYR A 105 -4.47 7.00 5.31
C TYR A 105 -4.22 8.23 6.19
N SER A 106 -2.97 8.72 6.25
CA SER A 106 -2.63 9.95 6.97
C SER A 106 -3.42 11.15 6.43
N SER A 107 -3.69 12.13 7.30
CA SER A 107 -4.35 13.38 6.89
C SER A 107 -3.59 14.09 5.77
N GLU A 108 -2.26 14.05 5.81
CA GLU A 108 -1.37 14.66 4.82
C GLU A 108 -1.53 14.01 3.44
N PHE A 109 -1.52 12.67 3.39
CA PHE A 109 -1.70 11.93 2.13
C PHE A 109 -3.12 12.08 1.58
N ARG A 110 -4.14 12.02 2.44
CA ARG A 110 -5.54 12.26 2.03
C ARG A 110 -5.74 13.67 1.47
N ALA A 111 -5.17 14.69 2.11
CA ALA A 111 -5.22 16.06 1.60
C ALA A 111 -4.51 16.19 0.24
N TRP A 112 -3.38 15.52 0.06
CA TRP A 112 -2.67 15.48 -1.21
C TRP A 112 -3.48 14.79 -2.33
N VAL A 113 -4.10 13.64 -2.05
CA VAL A 113 -5.00 12.97 -3.01
C VAL A 113 -6.20 13.85 -3.36
N ARG A 114 -6.78 14.54 -2.37
CA ARG A 114 -7.87 15.49 -2.58
C ARG A 114 -7.45 16.65 -3.48
N GLN A 115 -6.28 17.22 -3.25
CA GLN A 115 -5.74 18.29 -4.08
C GLN A 115 -5.53 17.83 -5.54
N LEU A 116 -5.06 16.59 -5.73
CA LEU A 116 -4.84 16.01 -7.05
C LEU A 116 -6.14 15.72 -7.82
N THR A 117 -7.13 15.18 -7.13
CA THR A 117 -8.35 14.64 -7.75
C THR A 117 -9.51 15.62 -7.77
N GLY A 118 -9.46 16.67 -6.95
CA GLY A 118 -10.58 17.58 -6.74
C GLY A 118 -11.76 16.93 -5.99
N CYS A 119 -11.54 15.80 -5.32
CA CYS A 119 -12.60 15.07 -4.63
C CYS A 119 -13.12 15.79 -3.38
N THR A 120 -14.22 15.29 -2.85
CA THR A 120 -14.69 15.67 -1.52
C THR A 120 -13.77 15.10 -0.43
N GLU A 121 -14.00 15.51 0.82
CA GLU A 121 -13.18 15.06 1.94
C GLU A 121 -13.16 13.53 2.06
N LEU A 122 -11.97 12.94 2.08
CA LEU A 122 -11.77 11.50 2.26
C LEU A 122 -11.84 11.15 3.74
N THR A 123 -12.55 10.08 4.11
CA THR A 123 -12.62 9.60 5.50
C THR A 123 -11.29 8.94 5.93
N ASP A 124 -11.15 8.68 7.23
CA ASP A 124 -10.06 7.88 7.80
C ASP A 124 -10.34 6.37 7.81
N GLN A 125 -11.48 5.95 7.23
CA GLN A 125 -11.84 4.54 7.09
C GLN A 125 -10.82 3.83 6.20
N THR A 126 -10.24 2.75 6.72
CA THR A 126 -9.27 1.94 5.99
C THR A 126 -9.96 0.81 5.23
N ASP A 127 -9.73 0.74 3.93
CA ASP A 127 -10.14 -0.36 3.06
C ASP A 127 -8.96 -0.73 2.16
N CYS A 128 -8.18 -1.72 2.59
CA CYS A 128 -6.98 -2.16 1.88
C CYS A 128 -6.88 -3.69 1.89
N SER A 129 -6.46 -4.26 0.75
CA SER A 129 -6.22 -5.70 0.61
C SER A 129 -4.89 -5.94 -0.11
N CYS A 130 -4.30 -7.12 0.13
CA CYS A 130 -3.13 -7.58 -0.62
C CYS A 130 -3.48 -8.87 -1.35
N ASN A 131 -3.20 -8.88 -2.65
CA ASN A 131 -3.47 -10.00 -3.55
C ASN A 131 -2.18 -10.35 -4.30
N VAL A 132 -1.93 -11.64 -4.47
CA VAL A 132 -0.82 -12.17 -5.26
C VAL A 132 -1.40 -12.87 -6.49
N TYR A 133 -0.90 -12.48 -7.66
CA TYR A 133 -1.26 -13.09 -8.94
C TYR A 133 -0.17 -14.12 -9.29
N GLY A 134 -0.53 -15.39 -9.22
CA GLY A 134 0.32 -16.48 -9.72
C GLY A 134 0.19 -16.64 -11.24
N GLY A 135 0.87 -17.64 -11.81
CA GLY A 135 0.70 -17.98 -13.23
C GLY A 135 -0.77 -18.24 -13.58
N GLY A 136 -1.29 -17.55 -14.58
CA GLY A 136 -2.71 -17.60 -14.99
C GLY A 136 -3.68 -16.83 -14.08
N GLY A 137 -3.20 -16.17 -13.02
CA GLY A 137 -4.00 -15.28 -12.19
C GLY A 137 -4.48 -14.06 -12.98
N HIS A 138 -5.73 -13.65 -12.75
CA HIS A 138 -6.36 -12.58 -13.51
C HIS A 138 -7.40 -11.83 -12.68
N LEU A 139 -7.74 -10.63 -13.11
CA LEU A 139 -8.89 -9.85 -12.66
C LEU A 139 -9.48 -9.23 -13.92
N LEU A 140 -10.67 -9.67 -14.31
CA LEU A 140 -11.31 -9.23 -15.54
C LEU A 140 -11.81 -7.78 -15.43
N CYS A 141 -12.27 -7.21 -16.55
CA CYS A 141 -12.76 -5.83 -16.61
C CYS A 141 -13.89 -5.59 -15.58
N HIS A 142 -13.72 -4.54 -14.79
CA HIS A 142 -14.66 -4.05 -13.79
C HIS A 142 -14.41 -2.55 -13.59
N ASP A 143 -15.35 -1.85 -12.97
CA ASP A 143 -15.35 -0.38 -12.79
C ASP A 143 -14.99 0.06 -11.35
N ASP A 144 -14.70 -0.89 -10.46
CA ASP A 144 -14.42 -0.67 -9.03
C ASP A 144 -15.54 0.10 -8.28
N VAL A 145 -16.76 0.17 -8.83
CA VAL A 145 -17.92 0.85 -8.22
C VAL A 145 -18.48 0.00 -7.09
N ILE A 146 -17.96 0.21 -5.87
CA ILE A 146 -18.42 -0.48 -4.66
C ILE A 146 -18.61 0.54 -3.53
N GLY A 147 -19.86 0.72 -3.10
CA GLY A 147 -20.21 1.50 -1.92
C GLY A 147 -19.72 2.94 -1.97
N SER A 148 -18.89 3.32 -0.99
CA SER A 148 -18.36 4.67 -0.80
C SER A 148 -16.93 4.86 -1.34
N ARG A 149 -16.41 3.92 -2.14
CA ARG A 149 -15.04 4.03 -2.69
C ARG A 149 -14.95 5.20 -3.66
N PHE A 150 -13.99 6.09 -3.40
CA PHE A 150 -13.79 7.29 -4.21
C PHE A 150 -12.50 7.24 -5.05
N VAL A 151 -11.44 6.64 -4.51
CA VAL A 151 -10.13 6.55 -5.18
C VAL A 151 -9.57 5.14 -4.99
N VAL A 152 -9.09 4.53 -6.07
CA VAL A 152 -8.42 3.23 -6.05
C VAL A 152 -6.93 3.43 -6.26
N LEU A 153 -6.13 3.08 -5.26
CA LEU A 153 -4.68 3.03 -5.36
C LEU A 153 -4.22 1.59 -5.53
N ARG A 154 -3.56 1.29 -6.66
CA ARG A 154 -2.90 -0.01 -6.88
C ARG A 154 -1.39 0.18 -6.85
N SER A 155 -0.72 -0.60 -6.02
CA SER A 155 0.74 -0.69 -5.98
C SER A 155 1.15 -2.12 -6.31
N SER A 156 1.91 -2.30 -7.39
CA SER A 156 2.49 -3.59 -7.76
C SER A 156 3.97 -3.64 -7.40
N THR A 157 4.45 -4.78 -6.93
CA THR A 157 5.88 -5.04 -6.73
C THR A 157 6.24 -6.37 -7.40
N SER A 158 6.63 -6.32 -8.67
CA SER A 158 7.09 -7.51 -9.39
C SER A 158 8.56 -7.85 -9.03
N ARG A 159 8.92 -9.13 -9.12
CA ARG A 159 10.34 -9.54 -9.11
C ARG A 159 10.85 -9.46 -10.54
N GLY A 160 11.48 -8.34 -10.90
CA GLY A 160 12.32 -8.27 -12.10
C GLY A 160 11.61 -8.48 -13.44
N GLU A 161 10.30 -8.28 -13.53
CA GLU A 161 9.66 -8.22 -14.84
C GLU A 161 9.99 -6.87 -15.48
N THR A 162 10.83 -6.90 -16.52
CA THR A 162 10.76 -5.88 -17.58
C THR A 162 9.33 -5.87 -18.09
N PRO A 163 8.66 -4.72 -18.21
CA PRO A 163 7.36 -4.66 -18.86
C PRO A 163 7.58 -4.96 -20.35
N THR A 164 7.55 -6.23 -20.75
CA THR A 164 7.33 -6.61 -22.14
C THR A 164 5.86 -6.39 -22.45
N LEU A 165 5.48 -5.12 -22.51
CA LEU A 165 4.39 -4.72 -23.37
C LEU A 165 4.95 -4.87 -24.78
N ASP A 166 4.62 -5.99 -25.40
CA ASP A 166 4.73 -6.20 -26.83
C ASP A 166 3.90 -5.10 -27.52
N ARG A 167 4.54 -3.96 -27.77
CA ARG A 167 3.96 -2.79 -28.45
C ARG A 167 3.96 -2.97 -29.98
N ASP A 168 4.33 -4.15 -30.47
CA ASP A 168 4.48 -4.42 -31.90
C ASP A 168 3.33 -5.27 -32.50
N LEU A 169 2.25 -5.48 -31.76
CA LEU A 169 1.01 -6.09 -32.28
C LEU A 169 -0.16 -5.09 -32.31
N LEU A 170 0.01 -4.01 -33.06
CA LEU A 170 -1.10 -3.34 -33.75
C LEU A 170 -0.91 -3.57 -35.26
N PRO A 171 -1.60 -4.55 -35.88
CA PRO A 171 -1.69 -4.55 -37.32
C PRO A 171 -2.58 -3.37 -37.73
N THR A 172 -2.00 -2.47 -38.52
CA THR A 172 -2.72 -1.49 -39.31
C THR A 172 -3.79 -2.21 -40.15
N LEU A 173 -5.06 -1.99 -39.82
CA LEU A 173 -6.21 -2.13 -40.72
C LEU A 173 -7.22 -1.02 -40.41
#